data_AF-A0A3P7N2F8-F1
#
_entry.id   AF-A0A3P7N2F8-F1
#
_cell.length_a   1.000
_cell.length_b   1.000
_cell.length_c   1.000
_cell.angle_alpha   90.00
_cell.angle_beta   90.00
_cell.angle_gamma   90.00
#
_symmetry.space_group_name_H-M   'P 1'
#
loop_
_entity.id
_entity.type
_entity.pdbx_description
1 polymer ?
#
loop_
_entity_poly.entity_id
_entity_poly.type
_entity_poly.pdbx_seq_one_letter_code
_entity_poly.pdbx_strand_id
1 'polypeptide(L)'
;MKVGAWCLDTDVNMNLHLRYALNKNTIWNSLVVICVSMTELWKAENSISDTIQLLRSHLDYLNLDDEEVVDLQESLQRQFQLYIEPNRQTDGANDEAEKPSSKLEHLHRMGSVTHSSGMPVNSLHPADASGAASDSVLVPIPEGTFKEKLSVPVMILVTK
;
A
#
# COMPACT_ATOMS: atom_id res chain seq x y z
N MET A 1 14.70 0.38 -11.38
CA MET A 1 13.25 0.34 -11.17
C MET A 1 12.61 1.32 -12.14
N LYS A 2 11.62 0.91 -12.94
CA LYS A 2 10.85 1.80 -13.83
C LYS A 2 9.44 1.88 -13.26
N VAL A 3 8.92 3.09 -13.11
CA VAL A 3 7.55 3.32 -12.64
C VAL A 3 6.76 3.92 -13.79
N GLY A 4 5.66 3.27 -14.17
CA GLY A 4 4.68 3.85 -15.08
C GLY A 4 3.65 4.64 -14.27
N ALA A 5 3.35 5.86 -14.70
CA ALA A 5 2.32 6.68 -14.09
C ALA A 5 1.15 6.82 -15.08
N TRP A 6 -0.06 6.65 -14.56
CA TRP A 6 -1.31 6.87 -15.29
C TRP A 6 -2.06 7.98 -14.58
N CYS A 7 -2.33 9.08 -15.30
CA CYS A 7 -3.18 10.15 -14.80
C CYS A 7 -4.55 9.99 -15.44
N LEU A 8 -5.57 9.80 -14.60
CA LEU A 8 -6.96 9.75 -15.03
C LEU A 8 -7.63 11.02 -14.52
N ASP A 9 -8.32 11.73 -15.41
CA ASP A 9 -9.22 12.79 -15.01
C ASP A 9 -10.56 12.15 -14.60
N THR A 10 -11.29 12.79 -13.70
CA THR A 10 -12.61 12.36 -13.21
C THR A 10 -13.70 12.61 -14.27
N ASP A 11 -13.49 12.19 -15.51
CA ASP A 11 -14.45 12.29 -16.61
C ASP A 11 -15.22 10.97 -16.82
N VAL A 12 -16.33 11.05 -17.55
CA VAL A 12 -17.38 10.02 -17.64
C VAL A 12 -16.89 8.66 -18.20
N ASN A 13 -15.65 8.58 -18.71
CA ASN A 13 -15.07 7.36 -19.28
C ASN A 13 -13.86 6.79 -18.51
N MET A 14 -13.63 7.24 -17.29
CA MET A 14 -12.47 6.83 -16.46
C MET A 14 -12.31 5.30 -16.33
N ASN A 15 -13.42 4.55 -16.26
CA ASN A 15 -13.44 3.08 -16.21
C ASN A 15 -12.73 2.40 -17.40
N LEU A 16 -12.88 2.94 -18.62
CA LEU A 16 -12.36 2.31 -19.84
C LEU A 16 -10.83 2.35 -19.92
N HIS A 17 -10.20 3.34 -19.28
CA HIS A 17 -8.75 3.46 -19.20
C HIS A 17 -8.17 2.70 -18.01
N LEU A 18 -8.92 2.61 -16.91
CA LEU A 18 -8.46 1.95 -15.69
C LEU A 18 -8.13 0.47 -15.92
N ARG A 19 -8.84 -0.22 -16.83
CA ARG A 19 -8.53 -1.62 -17.22
C ARG A 19 -7.14 -1.84 -17.82
N TYR A 20 -6.55 -0.81 -18.42
CA TYR A 20 -5.21 -0.92 -19.00
C TYR A 20 -4.13 -0.65 -17.95
N ALA A 21 -4.39 0.26 -17.02
CA ALA A 21 -3.47 0.58 -15.93
C ALA A 21 -3.49 -0.48 -14.81
N LEU A 22 -4.69 -0.92 -14.42
CA LEU A 22 -4.95 -1.85 -13.33
C LEU A 22 -5.59 -3.13 -13.88
N ASN A 23 -4.80 -4.19 -13.95
CA ASN A 23 -5.21 -5.51 -14.42
C ASN A 23 -4.63 -6.61 -13.51
N LYS A 24 -5.05 -7.87 -13.71
CA LYS A 24 -4.70 -9.01 -12.84
C LYS A 24 -3.19 -9.17 -12.64
N ASN A 25 -2.43 -8.88 -13.70
CA ASN A 25 -0.98 -9.04 -13.66
C ASN A 25 -0.27 -7.84 -12.99
N THR A 26 -0.85 -6.65 -13.03
CA THR A 26 -0.25 -5.43 -12.46
C THR A 26 -0.73 -5.11 -11.06
N ILE A 27 -1.81 -5.72 -10.58
CA ILE A 27 -2.47 -5.34 -9.32
C ILE A 27 -1.52 -5.39 -8.11
N TRP A 28 -0.69 -6.42 -8.01
CA TRP A 28 0.32 -6.58 -6.98
C TRP A 28 1.36 -5.44 -6.95
N ASN A 29 1.65 -4.84 -8.10
CA ASN A 29 2.66 -3.80 -8.28
C ASN A 29 2.06 -2.41 -8.51
N SER A 30 0.78 -2.22 -8.21
CA SER A 30 0.05 -0.97 -8.47
C SER A 30 -0.17 -0.18 -7.18
N LEU A 31 -0.16 1.15 -7.31
CA LEU A 31 -0.52 2.09 -6.26
C LEU A 31 -1.54 3.09 -6.82
N VAL A 32 -2.69 3.22 -6.15
CA VAL A 32 -3.68 4.22 -6.52
C VAL A 32 -3.42 5.49 -5.72
N VAL A 33 -3.27 6.61 -6.41
CA VAL A 33 -3.11 7.93 -5.78
C VAL A 33 -4.34 8.77 -6.10
N ILE A 34 -5.08 9.17 -5.06
CA ILE A 34 -6.25 10.04 -5.16
C ILE A 34 -5.80 11.46 -4.84
N CYS A 35 -5.85 12.35 -5.83
CA CYS A 35 -5.49 13.75 -5.66
C CYS A 35 -6.72 14.57 -5.27
N VAL A 36 -6.61 15.36 -4.20
CA VAL A 36 -7.70 16.19 -3.67
C VAL A 36 -7.22 17.62 -3.54
N SER A 37 -8.03 18.59 -3.99
CA SER A 37 -7.71 20.00 -3.88
C SER A 37 -7.93 20.56 -2.47
N MET A 38 -6.95 21.32 -1.98
CA MET A 38 -7.01 22.07 -0.72
C MET A 38 -7.96 23.27 -0.83
N THR A 39 -8.18 23.81 -2.03
CA THR A 39 -9.11 24.92 -2.25
C THR A 39 -10.57 24.51 -2.10
N GLU A 40 -10.89 23.23 -2.32
CA GLU A 40 -12.25 22.69 -2.28
C GLU A 40 -12.34 21.48 -1.35
N LEU A 41 -11.72 21.55 -0.18
CA LEU A 41 -11.66 20.43 0.76
C LEU A 41 -13.06 19.97 1.22
N TRP A 42 -14.08 20.83 1.18
CA TRP A 42 -15.47 20.44 1.45
C TRP A 42 -16.04 19.46 0.41
N LYS A 43 -15.47 19.40 -0.79
CA LYS A 43 -15.80 18.38 -1.81
C LYS A 43 -14.92 17.14 -1.69
N ALA A 44 -13.89 17.15 -0.84
CA ALA A 44 -12.93 16.05 -0.73
C ALA A 44 -13.61 14.72 -0.38
N GLU A 45 -14.52 14.74 0.59
CA GLU A 45 -15.23 13.53 1.01
C GLU A 45 -15.99 12.89 -0.15
N ASN A 46 -16.76 13.69 -0.89
CA ASN A 46 -17.50 13.21 -2.05
C ASN A 46 -16.56 12.69 -3.14
N SER A 47 -15.51 13.44 -3.47
CA SER A 47 -14.53 13.04 -4.50
C SER A 47 -13.81 11.75 -4.15
N ILE A 48 -13.38 11.59 -2.90
CA ILE A 48 -12.76 10.35 -2.41
C ILE A 48 -13.79 9.21 -2.49
N SER A 49 -15.00 9.40 -1.97
CA SER A 49 -16.06 8.39 -1.99
C SER A 49 -16.37 7.91 -3.41
N ASP A 50 -16.56 8.84 -4.35
CA ASP A 50 -16.84 8.56 -5.76
C ASP A 50 -15.68 7.79 -6.40
N THR A 51 -14.43 8.21 -6.14
CA THR A 51 -13.24 7.53 -6.66
C THR A 51 -13.09 6.12 -6.09
N ILE A 52 -13.41 5.92 -4.81
CA ILE A 52 -13.36 4.60 -4.16
C ILE A 52 -14.47 3.69 -4.69
N GLN A 53 -15.69 4.20 -4.90
CA GLN A 53 -16.79 3.43 -5.50
C GLN A 53 -16.47 3.02 -6.94
N LEU A 54 -15.88 3.93 -7.71
CA LEU A 54 -15.39 3.65 -9.06
C LEU A 54 -14.31 2.57 -9.05
N LEU A 55 -13.32 2.68 -8.15
CA LEU A 55 -12.26 1.68 -8.01
C LEU A 55 -12.83 0.31 -7.63
N ARG A 56 -13.81 0.25 -6.73
CA ARG A 56 -14.50 -1.01 -6.38
C ARG A 56 -15.17 -1.64 -7.57
N SER A 57 -15.96 -0.86 -8.30
CA SER A 57 -16.66 -1.34 -9.49
C SER A 57 -15.68 -1.92 -10.51
N HIS A 58 -14.49 -1.32 -10.63
CA HIS A 58 -13.43 -1.81 -11.50
C HIS A 58 -12.73 -3.08 -10.97
N LEU A 59 -12.49 -3.16 -9.66
CA LEU A 59 -11.94 -4.37 -9.03
C LEU A 59 -12.91 -5.56 -9.14
N ASP A 60 -14.20 -5.32 -8.97
CA ASP A 60 -15.25 -6.31 -9.17
C ASP A 60 -15.28 -6.78 -10.63
N TYR A 61 -15.15 -5.86 -11.60
CA TYR A 61 -15.04 -6.19 -13.02
C TYR A 61 -13.79 -7.01 -13.35
N LEU A 62 -12.69 -6.81 -12.61
CA LEU A 62 -11.47 -7.56 -12.82
C LEU A 62 -11.64 -9.04 -12.47
N ASN A 63 -12.62 -9.39 -11.62
CA ASN A 63 -12.99 -10.75 -11.24
C ASN A 63 -11.75 -11.59 -10.87
N LEU A 64 -11.01 -11.09 -9.88
CA LEU A 64 -9.87 -11.77 -9.28
C LEU A 64 -10.33 -13.03 -8.55
N ASP A 65 -9.43 -13.99 -8.38
CA ASP A 65 -9.73 -15.18 -7.61
C ASP A 65 -9.82 -14.81 -6.11
N ASP A 66 -10.75 -15.42 -5.38
CA ASP A 66 -10.99 -15.10 -3.97
C ASP A 66 -9.72 -15.25 -3.11
N GLU A 67 -8.90 -16.26 -3.42
CA GLU A 67 -7.59 -16.49 -2.79
C GLU A 67 -6.64 -15.30 -3.01
N GLU A 68 -6.56 -14.80 -4.25
CA GLU A 68 -5.69 -13.66 -4.59
C GLU A 68 -6.15 -12.36 -3.90
N VAL A 69 -7.46 -12.16 -3.79
CA VAL A 69 -8.03 -11.01 -3.08
C VAL A 69 -7.70 -11.06 -1.59
N VAL A 70 -7.82 -12.24 -0.97
CA VAL A 70 -7.47 -12.44 0.45
C VAL A 70 -6.00 -12.16 0.67
N ASP A 71 -5.12 -12.74 -0.16
CA ASP A 71 -3.67 -12.54 -0.05
C ASP A 71 -3.27 -11.06 -0.19
N LEU A 72 -3.87 -10.34 -1.16
CA LEU A 72 -3.67 -8.90 -1.33
C LEU A 72 -4.07 -8.12 -0.07
N GLN A 73 -5.24 -8.42 0.47
CA GLN A 73 -5.74 -7.76 1.68
C GLN A 73 -4.90 -8.07 2.92
N GLU A 74 -4.51 -9.32 3.11
CA GLU A 74 -3.68 -9.74 4.25
C GLU A 74 -2.29 -9.14 4.17
N SER A 75 -1.71 -9.07 2.97
CA SER A 75 -0.41 -8.44 2.77
C SER A 75 -0.45 -6.93 3.06
N LEU A 76 -1.49 -6.23 2.59
CA LEU A 76 -1.70 -4.83 2.91
C LEU A 76 -1.89 -4.60 4.41
N GLN A 77 -2.68 -5.45 5.06
CA GLN A 77 -2.92 -5.41 6.50
C GLN A 77 -1.62 -5.63 7.28
N ARG A 78 -0.81 -6.60 6.87
CA ARG A 78 0.51 -6.89 7.46
C ARG A 78 1.45 -5.70 7.29
N GLN A 79 1.53 -5.11 6.10
CA GLN A 79 2.38 -3.96 5.86
C GLN A 79 1.93 -2.74 6.69
N PHE A 80 0.62 -2.56 6.87
CA PHE A 80 0.09 -1.55 7.77
C PHE A 80 0.49 -1.78 9.23
N GLN A 81 0.40 -3.03 9.73
CA GLN A 81 0.83 -3.37 11.09
C GLN A 81 2.33 -3.20 11.33
N LEU A 82 3.14 -3.45 10.29
CA LEU A 82 4.59 -3.29 10.34
C LEU A 82 5.04 -1.84 10.10
N TYR A 83 4.12 -0.93 9.75
CA TYR A 83 4.48 0.46 9.46
C TYR A 83 4.98 1.18 10.72
N ILE A 84 6.23 1.64 10.66
CA ILE A 84 6.84 2.49 11.68
C ILE A 84 6.94 3.90 11.10
N GLU A 85 6.36 4.88 11.79
CA GLU A 85 6.43 6.27 11.36
C GLU A 85 7.89 6.73 11.28
N PRO A 86 8.34 7.27 10.12
CA PRO A 86 9.74 7.65 9.93
C PRO A 86 10.28 8.68 10.94
N ASN A 87 9.39 9.50 11.49
CA ASN A 87 9.72 10.60 12.40
C ASN A 87 9.29 10.34 13.85
N ARG A 88 8.95 9.11 14.23
CA ARG A 88 8.73 8.76 15.64
C ARG A 88 10.07 8.89 16.38
N GLN A 89 10.37 10.10 16.86
CA GLN A 89 11.38 10.29 17.88
C GLN A 89 10.97 9.39 19.05
N THR A 90 11.90 8.55 19.49
CA THR A 90 11.75 7.71 20.67
C THR A 90 11.66 8.62 21.89
N ASP A 91 10.49 9.21 22.12
CA ASP A 91 10.19 9.91 23.35
C ASP A 91 9.99 8.86 24.44
N GLY A 92 11.08 8.59 25.16
CA GLY A 92 11.05 7.98 26.49
C GLY A 92 11.49 6.52 26.58
N ALA A 93 12.80 6.31 26.74
CA ALA A 93 13.34 5.26 27.61
C ALA A 93 14.81 5.57 27.95
N ASN A 94 15.01 6.49 28.91
CA ASN A 94 16.18 6.39 29.77
C ASN A 94 15.86 5.31 30.81
N ASP A 95 16.35 4.10 30.60
CA ASP A 95 16.81 3.22 31.66
C ASP A 95 17.81 2.23 31.03
N GLU A 96 18.97 2.11 31.67
CA GLU A 96 20.15 1.38 31.22
C GLU A 96 19.86 -0.11 30.92
N ALA A 97 20.26 -0.60 29.74
CA ALA A 97 21.25 -1.68 29.57
C ALA A 97 21.21 -2.30 28.15
N GLU A 98 22.42 -2.52 27.62
CA GLU A 98 22.80 -3.42 26.52
C GLU A 98 22.52 -3.00 25.06
N LYS A 99 23.60 -2.57 24.40
CA LYS A 99 23.79 -2.57 22.94
C LYS A 99 23.34 -3.90 22.32
N PRO A 100 22.61 -3.83 21.19
CA PRO A 100 23.03 -4.54 19.99
C PRO A 100 23.40 -3.53 18.91
N SER A 101 24.70 -3.27 18.87
CA SER A 101 25.42 -2.62 17.78
C SER A 101 25.04 -3.26 16.42
N SER A 102 24.81 -2.41 15.42
CA SER A 102 25.01 -2.65 13.98
C SER A 102 23.92 -3.28 13.08
N LYS A 103 22.71 -3.63 13.55
CA LYS A 103 21.69 -4.22 12.63
C LYS A 103 20.70 -3.23 12.00
N LEU A 104 20.64 -1.99 12.48
CA LEU A 104 19.67 -0.98 12.01
C LEU A 104 20.13 -0.16 10.80
N GLU A 105 21.41 -0.17 10.43
CA GLU A 105 21.88 0.55 9.23
C GLU A 105 21.56 -0.18 7.91
N HIS A 106 21.14 -1.44 7.96
CA HIS A 106 20.84 -2.22 6.75
C HIS A 106 19.41 -2.02 6.20
N LEU A 107 18.51 -1.35 6.93
CA LEU A 107 17.16 -1.05 6.46
C LEU A 107 17.07 0.25 5.64
N HIS A 108 18.11 1.09 5.65
CA HIS A 108 18.15 2.32 4.84
C HIS A 108 18.71 2.12 3.43
N ARG A 109 19.16 0.91 3.09
CA ARG A 109 19.44 0.57 1.71
C ARG A 109 18.16 0.00 1.12
N MET A 110 17.51 0.78 0.26
CA MET A 110 16.64 0.27 -0.80
C MET A 110 17.51 -0.58 -1.75
N GLY A 111 18.10 -1.65 -1.22
CA GLY A 111 18.85 -2.64 -1.96
C GLY A 111 17.81 -3.44 -2.69
N SER A 112 17.79 -3.33 -4.01
CA SER A 112 17.00 -4.19 -4.87
C SER A 112 17.45 -5.63 -4.64
N VAL A 113 16.84 -6.33 -3.68
CA VAL A 113 16.85 -7.79 -3.68
C VAL A 113 16.12 -8.15 -4.96
N THR A 114 16.84 -8.76 -5.89
CA THR A 114 16.29 -9.22 -7.15
C THR A 114 16.09 -10.71 -7.06
N HIS A 115 14.98 -11.21 -7.60
CA HIS A 115 14.84 -12.63 -7.93
C HIS A 115 16.04 -13.11 -8.77
N SER A 116 16.31 -14.42 -8.80
CA SER A 116 17.26 -14.99 -9.77
C SER A 116 16.90 -14.66 -11.23
N SER A 117 15.63 -14.29 -11.45
CA SER A 117 15.05 -13.75 -12.69
C SER A 117 15.39 -12.27 -12.99
N GLY A 118 16.02 -11.54 -12.05
CA GLY A 118 16.40 -10.13 -12.21
C GLY A 118 15.29 -9.10 -11.95
N MET A 119 14.09 -9.54 -11.56
CA MET A 119 12.98 -8.65 -11.17
C MET A 119 13.13 -8.19 -9.72
N PRO A 120 12.78 -6.92 -9.39
CA PRO A 120 12.80 -6.44 -8.01
C PRO A 120 11.76 -7.18 -7.16
N VAL A 121 12.12 -7.53 -5.91
CA VAL A 121 11.16 -8.11 -4.95
C VAL A 121 10.05 -7.12 -4.63
N ASN A 122 8.82 -7.63 -4.50
CA ASN A 122 7.68 -6.85 -4.04
C ASN A 122 7.28 -7.28 -2.62
N SER A 123 7.54 -6.45 -1.61
CA SER A 123 7.18 -6.77 -0.22
C SER A 123 5.67 -6.93 0.01
N LEU A 124 4.82 -6.50 -0.92
CA LEU A 124 3.38 -6.75 -0.90
C LEU A 124 3.01 -8.12 -1.47
N HIS A 125 3.89 -8.83 -2.18
CA HIS A 125 3.57 -10.13 -2.74
C HIS A 125 3.91 -11.25 -1.73
N PRO A 126 3.02 -12.21 -1.45
CA PRO A 126 3.22 -13.23 -0.43
C PRO A 126 4.45 -14.11 -0.69
N ALA A 127 4.78 -14.38 -1.96
CA ALA A 127 6.00 -15.12 -2.32
C ALA A 127 7.31 -14.35 -2.08
N ASP A 128 7.23 -13.03 -1.94
CA ASP A 128 8.36 -12.10 -1.83
C ASP A 128 8.47 -11.47 -0.44
N ALA A 129 7.51 -11.76 0.45
CA ALA A 129 7.53 -11.39 1.85
C ALA A 129 8.70 -12.10 2.55
N SER A 130 9.90 -11.54 2.40
CA SER A 130 11.12 -11.97 3.09
C SER A 130 10.82 -12.15 4.58
N GLY A 131 11.33 -13.24 5.16
CA GLY A 131 11.08 -13.72 6.53
C GLY A 131 11.55 -12.80 7.66
N ALA A 132 11.49 -11.49 7.50
CA ALA A 132 11.70 -10.50 8.56
C ALA A 132 10.58 -10.49 9.62
N ALA A 133 9.47 -11.18 9.35
CA ALA A 133 8.30 -11.21 10.23
C ALA A 133 8.28 -12.38 11.22
N SER A 134 9.30 -13.23 11.26
CA SER A 134 9.30 -14.37 12.19
C SER A 134 9.48 -13.98 13.66
N ASP A 135 9.81 -12.71 13.97
CA ASP A 135 10.12 -12.28 15.34
C ASP A 135 9.51 -10.93 15.74
N SER A 136 8.71 -10.30 14.87
CA SER A 136 7.99 -9.06 15.21
C SER A 136 6.58 -9.39 15.68
N VAL A 137 6.30 -9.15 16.97
CA VAL A 137 4.94 -9.26 17.53
C VAL A 137 4.04 -8.25 16.82
N LEU A 138 3.18 -8.71 15.92
CA LEU A 138 2.23 -7.85 15.22
C LEU A 138 1.26 -7.24 16.23
N VAL A 139 1.17 -5.92 16.24
CA VAL A 139 0.21 -5.21 17.08
C VAL A 139 -1.21 -5.56 16.60
N PRO A 140 -2.11 -6.02 17.49
CA PRO A 140 -3.50 -6.27 17.12
C PRO A 140 -4.14 -4.99 16.57
N ILE A 141 -4.77 -5.11 15.41
CA ILE A 141 -5.53 -4.00 14.83
C ILE A 141 -6.81 -3.83 15.64
N PRO A 142 -7.13 -2.60 16.11
CA PRO A 142 -8.40 -2.36 16.80
C PRO A 142 -9.58 -2.71 15.89
N GLU A 143 -10.61 -3.34 16.46
CA GLU A 143 -11.84 -3.65 15.74
C GLU A 143 -12.44 -2.39 15.11
N GLY A 144 -12.80 -2.46 13.82
CA GLY A 144 -13.34 -1.33 13.08
C GLY A 144 -12.32 -0.38 12.44
N THR A 145 -11.01 -0.65 12.54
CA THR A 145 -9.97 0.12 11.82
C THR A 145 -10.11 -0.03 10.31
N PHE A 146 -10.35 -1.26 9.84
CA PHE A 146 -10.65 -1.55 8.43
C PHE A 146 -12.14 -1.79 8.27
N LYS A 147 -12.90 -0.72 8.06
CA LYS A 147 -14.34 -0.83 7.77
C LYS A 147 -14.61 -1.36 6.36
N GLU A 148 -13.72 -1.02 5.43
CA GLU A 148 -13.82 -1.44 4.04
C GLU A 148 -12.42 -1.78 3.53
N LYS A 149 -12.21 -3.04 3.14
CA LYS A 149 -10.92 -3.51 2.63
C LYS A 149 -10.89 -3.39 1.11
N LEU A 150 -9.83 -2.76 0.59
CA LEU A 150 -9.52 -2.76 -0.83
C LEU A 150 -8.35 -3.71 -1.07
N SER A 151 -8.32 -4.36 -2.24
CA SER A 151 -7.24 -5.25 -2.67
C SER A 151 -6.06 -4.51 -3.30
N VAL A 152 -6.02 -3.17 -3.22
CA VAL A 152 -4.98 -2.31 -3.79
C VAL A 152 -4.62 -1.22 -2.80
N PRO A 153 -3.32 -0.88 -2.64
CA PRO A 153 -2.92 0.23 -1.78
C PRO A 153 -3.40 1.56 -2.36
N VAL A 154 -3.93 2.42 -1.48
CA VAL A 154 -4.43 3.75 -1.82
C VAL A 154 -3.67 4.80 -1.03
N MET A 155 -3.26 5.87 -1.70
CA MET A 155 -2.66 7.06 -1.11
C MET A 155 -3.52 8.27 -1.45
N ILE A 156 -3.87 9.08 -0.45
CA ILE A 156 -4.58 10.34 -0.65
C ILE A 156 -3.54 11.46 -0.64
N LEU A 157 -3.46 12.21 -1.74
CA LEU A 157 -2.59 13.36 -1.88
C LEU A 157 -3.41 14.64 -1.85
N VAL A 158 -3.16 15.49 -0.87
CA VAL A 158 -3.80 16.81 -0.82
C VAL A 158 -2.92 17.83 -1.54
N THR A 159 -3.44 18.38 -2.63
CA THR A 159 -2.74 19.34 -3.50
C THR A 159 -3.26 20.77 -3.27
N LYS A 160 -2.41 21.78 -3.45
CA LYS A 160 -2.74 23.19 -3.20
C LYS A 160 -3.91 23.69 -4.05
#